data_AF-A0A4R8M6E2-F1
#
_entry.id   AF-A0A4R8M6E2-F1
#
_cell.length_a   1.000
_cell.length_b   1.000
_cell.length_c   1.000
_cell.angle_alpha   90.00
_cell.angle_beta   90.00
_cell.angle_gamma   90.00
#
_symmetry.space_group_name_H-M   'P 1'
#
loop_
_entity.id
_entity.type
_entity.pdbx_description
1 polymer ?
#
loop_
_entity_poly.entity_id
_entity_poly.type
_entity_poly.pdbx_seq_one_letter_code
_entity_poly.pdbx_strand_id
1 'polypeptide(L)'
;MKQKLAIILILISFKSFACDCPVKKLSDLQKYEMENSECIFIGEVIEVNNSDLSFKIKVIESLDGEDNKGNVYVGKNWKYCEPSIEKKGKWIVYGKMENGFLRLNTCGISRSFDNPMVNFLPPSPELYEKLTTENEKQNIIKKIRAESMKIALSDLDLEIIALRKRRDKKIKASR
;
A
#
# COMPACT_ATOMS: atom_id res chain seq x y z
N MET A 1 13.45 -32.43 -33.87
CA MET A 1 12.80 -32.72 -32.56
C MET A 1 13.70 -32.39 -31.37
N LYS A 2 14.99 -32.80 -31.33
CA LYS A 2 15.92 -32.53 -30.21
C LYS A 2 16.11 -31.04 -29.86
N GLN A 3 16.20 -30.15 -30.86
CA GLN A 3 16.30 -28.69 -30.62
C GLN A 3 15.06 -28.08 -29.97
N LYS A 4 13.85 -28.57 -30.29
CA LYS A 4 12.61 -28.08 -29.67
C LYS A 4 12.53 -28.49 -28.20
N LEU A 5 13.08 -29.66 -27.85
CA LEU A 5 13.14 -30.15 -26.47
C LEU A 5 14.08 -29.30 -25.60
N ALA A 6 15.22 -28.87 -26.16
CA ALA A 6 16.18 -28.00 -25.47
C ALA A 6 15.58 -26.60 -25.19
N ILE A 7 14.82 -26.04 -26.13
CA ILE A 7 14.12 -24.74 -25.95
C ILE A 7 13.07 -24.86 -24.84
N ILE A 8 12.32 -25.96 -24.78
CA ILE A 8 11.33 -26.20 -23.71
C ILE A 8 12.02 -26.29 -22.35
N LEU A 9 13.13 -27.04 -22.23
CA LEU A 9 13.88 -27.16 -20.98
C LEU A 9 14.44 -25.82 -20.46
N ILE A 10 14.78 -24.89 -21.36
CA ILE A 10 15.22 -23.53 -21.00
C ILE A 10 14.05 -22.67 -20.53
N LEU A 11 12.83 -22.87 -21.03
CA LEU A 11 11.67 -22.08 -20.63
C LEU A 11 11.14 -22.46 -19.24
N ILE A 12 11.29 -23.72 -18.80
CA ILE A 12 10.86 -24.18 -17.47
C ILE A 12 11.84 -23.80 -16.34
N SER A 13 13.06 -23.36 -16.66
CA SER A 13 14.05 -22.96 -15.64
C SER A 13 13.89 -21.52 -15.16
N PHE A 14 13.01 -20.72 -15.78
CA PHE A 14 12.67 -19.38 -15.31
C PHE A 14 11.80 -19.47 -14.06
N LYS A 15 12.40 -19.22 -12.89
CA LYS A 15 11.65 -18.99 -11.65
C LYS A 15 10.91 -17.66 -11.76
N SER A 16 9.58 -17.68 -11.73
CA SER A 16 8.80 -16.47 -11.52
C SER A 16 8.76 -16.15 -10.03
N PHE A 17 9.12 -14.91 -9.68
CA PHE A 17 8.92 -14.38 -8.35
C PHE A 17 7.61 -13.58 -8.36
N ALA A 18 6.56 -14.16 -7.80
CA ALA A 18 5.33 -13.46 -7.49
C ALA A 18 5.33 -13.10 -6.00
N CYS A 19 4.72 -11.97 -5.65
CA CYS A 19 4.44 -11.67 -4.26
C CYS A 19 3.25 -12.49 -3.76
N ASP A 20 3.47 -13.25 -2.69
CA ASP A 20 2.41 -13.94 -1.96
C ASP A 20 1.96 -13.04 -0.80
N CYS A 21 0.91 -12.26 -1.04
CA CYS A 21 0.31 -11.36 -0.05
C CYS A 21 -1.01 -11.98 0.46
N PRO A 22 -1.00 -12.68 1.60
CA PRO A 22 -2.22 -13.29 2.12
C PRO A 22 -3.22 -12.22 2.56
N VAL A 23 -4.51 -12.48 2.30
CA VAL A 23 -5.61 -11.63 2.80
C VAL A 23 -5.65 -11.75 4.32
N LYS A 24 -5.40 -10.63 5.00
CA LYS A 24 -5.36 -10.52 6.47
C LYS A 24 -6.34 -9.45 6.94
N LYS A 25 -6.72 -9.53 8.22
CA LYS A 25 -7.48 -8.46 8.87
C LYS A 25 -6.64 -7.20 8.92
N LEU A 26 -7.27 -6.04 8.76
CA LEU A 26 -6.59 -4.74 8.80
C LEU A 26 -5.78 -4.56 10.09
N SER A 27 -6.33 -4.98 11.24
CA SER A 27 -5.65 -4.92 12.53
C SER A 27 -4.33 -5.69 12.57
N ASP A 28 -4.27 -6.85 11.91
CA ASP A 28 -3.08 -7.69 11.89
C ASP A 28 -2.00 -7.07 11.00
N LEU A 29 -2.42 -6.45 9.89
CA LEU A 29 -1.52 -5.69 9.01
C LEU A 29 -0.99 -4.44 9.72
N GLN A 30 -1.85 -3.67 10.38
CA GLN A 30 -1.43 -2.51 11.17
C GLN A 30 -0.42 -2.90 12.25
N LYS A 31 -0.64 -4.03 12.94
CA LYS A 31 0.32 -4.56 13.91
C LYS A 31 1.67 -4.88 13.26
N TYR A 32 1.64 -5.61 12.15
CA TYR A 32 2.85 -5.94 11.39
C TYR A 32 3.62 -4.68 10.98
N GLU A 33 2.92 -3.68 10.46
CA GLU A 33 3.51 -2.43 10.00
C GLU A 33 4.17 -1.65 11.13
N MET A 34 3.53 -1.60 12.30
CA MET A 34 4.12 -0.98 13.50
C MET A 34 5.37 -1.72 14.01
N GLU A 35 5.53 -3.01 13.72
CA GLU A 35 6.66 -3.83 14.17
C GLU A 35 7.81 -3.86 13.15
N ASN A 36 7.52 -3.63 11.87
CA ASN A 36 8.47 -3.86 10.77
C ASN A 36 8.81 -2.59 9.97
N SER A 37 8.17 -1.46 10.25
CA SER A 37 8.53 -0.17 9.65
C SER A 37 9.62 0.52 10.45
N GLU A 38 10.65 1.00 9.76
CA GLU A 38 11.63 1.93 10.32
C GLU A 38 11.08 3.37 10.34
N CYS A 39 10.19 3.70 9.41
CA CYS A 39 9.57 5.02 9.31
C CYS A 39 8.05 4.88 9.13
N ILE A 40 7.31 5.71 9.88
CA ILE A 40 5.85 5.82 9.78
C ILE A 40 5.48 7.31 9.77
N PHE A 41 4.96 7.79 8.65
CA PHE A 41 4.64 9.21 8.50
C PHE A 41 3.51 9.47 7.50
N ILE A 42 2.95 10.68 7.57
CA ILE A 42 2.10 11.24 6.52
C ILE A 42 2.99 12.10 5.64
N GLY A 43 2.97 11.85 4.34
CA GLY A 43 3.78 12.57 3.36
C GLY A 43 2.99 13.07 2.15
N GLU A 44 3.53 14.08 1.49
CA GLU A 44 3.07 14.58 0.20
C GLU A 44 3.99 14.08 -0.90
N VAL A 45 3.49 13.26 -1.82
CA VAL A 45 4.20 12.84 -3.02
C VAL A 45 4.25 14.02 -3.99
N ILE A 46 5.43 14.59 -4.18
CA ILE A 46 5.65 15.79 -5.01
C ILE A 46 6.10 15.46 -6.43
N GLU A 47 6.69 14.28 -6.63
CA GLU A 47 7.24 13.82 -7.90
C GLU A 47 7.07 12.30 -8.02
N VAL A 48 6.69 11.84 -9.22
CA VAL A 48 6.64 10.42 -9.59
C VAL A 48 7.28 10.30 -10.96
N ASN A 49 8.25 9.40 -11.10
CA ASN A 49 8.90 9.08 -12.35
C ASN A 49 8.63 7.61 -12.70
N ASN A 50 7.73 7.40 -13.67
CA ASN A 50 7.34 6.05 -14.10
C ASN A 50 8.43 5.33 -14.91
N SER A 51 9.41 6.06 -15.45
CA SER A 51 10.47 5.47 -16.28
C SER A 51 11.52 4.72 -15.44
N ASP A 52 11.91 5.28 -14.30
CA ASP A 52 12.86 4.67 -13.35
C ASP A 52 12.19 4.11 -12.08
N LEU A 53 10.86 4.24 -12.00
CA LEU A 53 10.02 3.80 -10.89
C LEU A 53 10.38 4.49 -9.58
N SER A 54 10.83 5.73 -9.62
CA SER A 54 11.13 6.51 -8.43
C SER A 54 10.00 7.49 -8.10
N PHE A 55 9.99 7.93 -6.84
CA PHE A 55 9.14 9.01 -6.38
C PHE A 55 9.89 9.87 -5.36
N LYS A 56 9.43 11.12 -5.18
CA LYS A 56 9.85 11.95 -4.06
C LYS A 56 8.67 12.27 -3.18
N ILE A 57 8.84 12.05 -1.88
CA ILE A 57 7.82 12.30 -0.88
C ILE A 57 8.36 13.19 0.23
N LYS A 58 7.62 14.26 0.52
CA LYS A 58 7.94 15.21 1.59
C LYS A 58 7.17 14.85 2.85
N VAL A 59 7.85 14.69 3.96
CA VAL A 59 7.23 14.43 5.27
C VAL A 59 6.40 15.64 5.70
N ILE A 60 5.10 15.44 5.91
CA ILE A 60 4.16 16.44 6.45
C ILE A 60 4.05 16.30 7.97
N GLU A 61 4.00 15.06 8.46
CA GLU A 61 3.86 14.70 9.87
C GLU A 61 4.50 13.34 10.14
N SER A 62 5.39 13.26 11.12
CA SER A 62 5.87 11.98 11.66
C SER A 62 4.84 11.36 12.60
N LEU A 63 4.60 10.06 12.44
CA LEU A 63 3.69 9.26 13.24
C LEU A 63 4.40 8.28 14.17
N ASP A 64 5.72 8.12 14.05
CA ASP A 64 6.59 7.33 14.92
C ASP A 64 7.47 8.18 15.86
N GLY A 65 7.57 9.48 15.59
CA GLY A 65 8.34 10.47 16.33
C GLY A 65 9.78 10.68 15.85
N GLU A 66 10.22 9.99 14.80
CA GLU A 66 11.62 9.97 14.36
C GLU A 66 11.84 10.72 13.05
N ASP A 67 10.86 10.75 12.15
CA ASP A 67 10.95 11.47 10.89
C ASP A 67 10.82 13.01 11.05
N ASN A 68 11.81 13.77 10.59
CA ASN A 68 11.73 15.23 10.64
C ASN A 68 10.73 15.77 9.60
N LYS A 69 9.81 16.63 10.06
CA LYS A 69 8.89 17.34 9.18
C LYS A 69 9.65 18.17 8.15
N GLY A 70 9.27 18.04 6.88
CA GLY A 70 9.91 18.73 5.76
C GLY A 70 11.02 17.95 5.08
N ASN A 71 11.51 16.85 5.67
CA ASN A 71 12.42 15.93 4.99
C ASN A 71 11.81 15.43 3.68
N VAL A 72 12.66 15.25 2.67
CA VAL A 72 12.26 14.67 1.39
C VAL A 72 12.98 13.35 1.21
N TYR A 73 12.21 12.28 1.11
CA TYR A 73 12.72 10.97 0.76
C TYR A 73 12.63 10.75 -0.74
N VAL A 74 13.68 10.15 -1.31
CA VAL A 74 13.62 9.54 -2.64
C VAL A 74 13.27 8.07 -2.44
N GLY A 75 12.12 7.65 -2.96
CA GLY A 75 11.67 6.28 -2.87
C GLY A 75 11.68 5.59 -4.22
N LYS A 76 11.51 4.26 -4.18
CA LYS A 76 11.47 3.42 -5.37
C LYS A 76 10.29 2.44 -5.30
N ASN A 77 9.57 2.27 -6.40
CA ASN A 77 8.53 1.27 -6.55
C ASN A 77 9.16 -0.02 -7.10
N TRP A 78 8.95 -1.13 -6.42
CA TRP A 78 9.28 -2.46 -6.93
C TRP A 78 8.03 -3.02 -7.60
N LYS A 79 7.98 -2.96 -8.95
CA LYS A 79 6.85 -3.31 -9.82
C LYS A 79 6.09 -4.62 -9.53
N TYR A 80 6.66 -5.51 -8.73
CA TYR A 80 6.14 -6.86 -8.53
C TYR A 80 5.13 -6.96 -7.38
N CYS A 81 5.06 -5.95 -6.51
CA CYS A 81 4.27 -6.01 -5.29
C CYS A 81 3.73 -4.63 -4.91
N GLU A 82 2.50 -4.62 -4.40
CA GLU A 82 1.91 -3.44 -3.76
C GLU A 82 2.48 -3.25 -2.34
N PRO A 83 2.42 -2.03 -1.79
CA PRO A 83 1.90 -0.81 -2.41
C PRO A 83 2.90 -0.09 -3.32
N SER A 84 2.40 0.57 -4.37
CA SER A 84 3.17 1.40 -5.30
C SER A 84 2.66 2.84 -5.39
N ILE A 85 3.57 3.82 -5.40
CA ILE A 85 3.23 5.24 -5.52
C ILE A 85 3.27 5.63 -7.00
N GLU A 86 2.10 5.67 -7.63
CA GLU A 86 1.95 6.00 -9.06
C GLU A 86 1.47 7.43 -9.30
N LYS A 87 1.01 8.12 -8.24
CA LYS A 87 0.40 9.45 -8.33
C LYS A 87 0.86 10.35 -7.19
N LYS A 88 0.89 11.65 -7.49
CA LYS A 88 1.07 12.71 -6.51
C LYS A 88 -0.10 12.76 -5.54
N GLY A 89 0.11 13.39 -4.38
CA GLY A 89 -0.91 13.58 -3.36
C GLY A 89 -0.45 13.15 -1.98
N LYS A 90 -1.38 13.13 -1.03
CA LYS A 90 -1.11 12.77 0.35
C LYS A 90 -1.18 11.26 0.56
N TRP A 91 -0.23 10.73 1.32
CA TRP A 91 -0.10 9.31 1.62
C TRP A 91 0.18 9.07 3.11
N ILE A 92 -0.31 7.95 3.63
CA ILE A 92 0.24 7.35 4.84
C ILE A 92 1.31 6.35 4.40
N VAL A 93 2.47 6.43 5.02
CA VAL A 93 3.66 5.69 4.64
C VAL A 93 4.10 4.80 5.79
N TYR A 94 4.34 3.55 5.45
CA TYR A 94 4.99 2.52 6.24
C TYR A 94 6.12 1.94 5.41
N GLY A 95 7.35 2.10 5.89
CA GLY A 95 8.50 1.68 5.11
C GLY A 95 9.81 1.68 5.87
N LYS A 96 10.86 1.49 5.10
CA LYS A 96 12.24 1.46 5.58
C LYS A 96 13.21 1.96 4.52
N MET A 97 14.41 2.34 4.96
CA MET A 97 15.46 2.72 4.03
C MET A 97 16.19 1.48 3.51
N GLU A 98 16.24 1.31 2.20
CA GLU A 98 16.96 0.21 1.56
C GLU A 98 17.79 0.74 0.39
N ASN A 99 19.11 0.53 0.47
CA ASN A 99 20.07 0.99 -0.54
C ASN A 99 19.96 2.51 -0.83
N GLY A 100 19.68 3.32 0.21
CA GLY A 100 19.54 4.78 0.10
C GLY A 100 18.18 5.25 -0.43
N PHE A 101 17.24 4.34 -0.71
CA PHE A 101 15.89 4.67 -1.13
C PHE A 101 14.87 4.33 -0.05
N LEU A 102 13.82 5.14 0.06
CA LEU A 102 12.64 4.77 0.82
C LEU A 102 11.91 3.63 0.10
N ARG A 103 11.76 2.50 0.78
CA ARG A 103 11.00 1.35 0.32
C ARG A 103 9.75 1.19 1.17
N LEU A 104 8.60 1.15 0.51
CA LEU A 104 7.35 0.78 1.16
C LEU A 104 7.38 -0.71 1.52
N ASN A 105 6.79 -1.06 2.66
CA ASN A 105 6.73 -2.46 3.08
C ASN A 105 5.94 -3.29 2.06
N THR A 106 6.56 -4.37 1.58
CA THR A 106 5.94 -5.31 0.63
C THR A 106 4.68 -5.93 1.23
N CYS A 107 3.57 -5.97 0.47
CA CYS A 107 2.25 -6.37 0.98
C CYS A 107 1.75 -5.51 2.15
N GLY A 108 2.28 -4.29 2.26
CA GLY A 108 1.95 -3.35 3.31
C GLY A 108 0.67 -2.56 3.05
N ILE A 109 0.36 -1.64 3.96
CA ILE A 109 -0.87 -0.82 3.96
C ILE A 109 -0.58 0.66 3.72
N SER A 110 0.62 1.00 3.23
CA SER A 110 0.89 2.34 2.71
C SER A 110 -0.08 2.66 1.58
N ARG A 111 -0.74 3.81 1.64
CA ARG A 111 -1.82 4.15 0.71
C ARG A 111 -2.08 5.64 0.61
N SER A 112 -2.63 6.04 -0.53
CA SER A 112 -3.08 7.42 -0.77
C SER A 112 -4.32 7.73 0.06
N PHE A 113 -4.45 8.98 0.50
CA PHE A 113 -5.68 9.49 1.10
C PHE A 113 -6.83 9.54 0.09
N ASP A 114 -6.53 9.65 -1.21
CA ASP A 114 -7.53 9.66 -2.27
C ASP A 114 -8.06 8.26 -2.60
N ASN A 115 -7.35 7.20 -2.19
CA ASN A 115 -7.77 5.81 -2.33
C ASN A 115 -7.19 4.96 -1.18
N PRO A 116 -7.76 5.05 0.04
CA PRO A 116 -7.22 4.43 1.23
C PRO A 116 -7.67 2.97 1.42
N MET A 117 -8.18 2.34 0.37
CA MET A 117 -8.70 0.97 0.44
C MET A 117 -7.55 -0.03 0.64
N VAL A 118 -7.68 -0.89 1.65
CA VAL A 118 -6.77 -2.01 1.92
C VAL A 118 -7.52 -3.31 1.63
N ASN A 119 -6.91 -4.23 0.88
CA ASN A 119 -7.48 -5.55 0.56
C ASN A 119 -8.90 -5.47 -0.03
N PHE A 120 -9.07 -4.80 -1.18
CA PHE A 120 -10.36 -4.83 -1.86
C PHE A 120 -10.67 -6.26 -2.33
N LEU A 121 -11.60 -6.92 -1.65
CA LEU A 121 -12.17 -8.17 -2.13
C LEU A 121 -13.25 -7.86 -3.16
N PRO A 122 -13.21 -8.49 -4.34
CA PRO A 122 -14.29 -8.35 -5.30
C PRO A 122 -15.61 -8.85 -4.68
N PRO A 123 -16.77 -8.33 -5.13
CA PRO A 123 -18.07 -8.83 -4.69
C PRO A 123 -18.19 -10.34 -4.91
N SER A 124 -18.93 -11.02 -4.02
CA SER A 124 -19.18 -12.46 -4.14
C SER A 124 -19.75 -12.81 -5.52
N PRO A 125 -19.31 -13.91 -6.17
CA PRO A 125 -19.88 -14.41 -7.43
C PRO A 125 -21.41 -14.51 -7.40
N GLU A 126 -21.98 -14.94 -6.26
CA GLU A 126 -23.43 -15.09 -6.06
C GLU A 126 -24.20 -13.77 -6.22
N LEU A 127 -23.54 -12.63 -5.97
CA LEU A 127 -24.15 -11.31 -6.16
C LEU A 127 -24.35 -11.01 -7.65
N TYR A 128 -23.47 -11.50 -8.51
CA TYR A 128 -23.54 -11.29 -9.96
C TYR A 128 -24.56 -12.21 -10.64
N GLU A 129 -24.76 -13.41 -10.11
CA GLU A 129 -25.70 -14.40 -10.64
C GLU A 129 -27.17 -13.93 -10.52
N LYS A 130 -27.47 -13.09 -9.52
CA LYS A 130 -28.82 -12.57 -9.27
C LYS A 130 -29.19 -11.35 -10.12
N LEU A 131 -28.24 -10.80 -10.89
CA LEU A 131 -28.42 -9.55 -11.64
C LEU A 131 -28.59 -9.83 -13.12
N THR A 132 -29.73 -9.40 -13.66
CA THR A 132 -30.17 -9.74 -15.03
C THR A 132 -29.62 -8.79 -16.08
N THR A 133 -29.26 -7.55 -15.70
CA THR A 133 -28.71 -6.56 -16.65
C THR A 133 -27.31 -6.06 -16.26
N GLU A 134 -26.52 -5.68 -17.26
CA GLU A 134 -25.18 -5.12 -17.05
C GLU A 134 -25.23 -3.78 -16.29
N ASN A 135 -26.24 -2.95 -16.55
CA ASN A 135 -26.41 -1.68 -15.84
C ASN A 135 -26.65 -1.88 -14.34
N GLU A 136 -27.42 -2.89 -13.93
CA GLU A 136 -27.64 -3.21 -12.52
C GLU A 136 -26.34 -3.67 -11.84
N LYS A 137 -25.54 -4.50 -12.53
CA LYS A 137 -24.21 -4.92 -12.06
C LYS A 137 -23.30 -3.73 -11.82
N GLN A 138 -23.19 -2.83 -12.79
CA GLN A 138 -22.36 -1.63 -12.67
C GLN A 138 -22.82 -0.70 -11.53
N ASN A 139 -24.13 -0.51 -11.38
CA ASN A 139 -24.68 0.31 -10.31
C ASN A 139 -24.39 -0.27 -8.92
N ILE A 140 -24.50 -1.59 -8.74
CA ILE A 140 -24.20 -2.26 -7.47
C ILE A 140 -22.71 -2.22 -7.17
N ILE A 141 -21.84 -2.49 -8.14
CA ILE A 141 -20.38 -2.38 -7.96
C ILE A 141 -20.02 -0.95 -7.54
N LYS A 142 -20.59 0.06 -8.19
CA LYS A 142 -20.36 1.47 -7.83
C LYS A 142 -20.82 1.78 -6.41
N LYS A 143 -21.98 1.26 -6.00
CA LYS A 143 -22.50 1.42 -4.63
C LYS A 143 -21.59 0.77 -3.59
N ILE A 144 -21.20 -0.49 -3.81
CA ILE A 144 -20.28 -1.22 -2.93
C ILE A 144 -18.95 -0.48 -2.81
N ARG A 145 -18.37 -0.08 -3.95
CA ARG A 145 -17.11 0.66 -3.96
C ARG A 145 -17.21 1.98 -3.19
N ALA A 146 -18.31 2.72 -3.35
CA ALA A 146 -18.52 3.95 -2.60
C ALA A 146 -18.66 3.72 -1.09
N GLU A 147 -19.31 2.63 -0.68
CA GLU A 147 -19.45 2.24 0.73
C GLU A 147 -18.11 1.79 1.32
N SER A 148 -17.38 0.91 0.62
CA SER A 148 -16.03 0.48 1.02
C SER A 148 -15.06 1.66 1.11
N MET A 149 -15.16 2.65 0.22
CA MET A 149 -14.36 3.87 0.26
C MET A 149 -14.63 4.68 1.53
N LYS A 150 -15.90 4.83 1.94
CA LYS A 150 -16.25 5.52 3.19
C LYS A 150 -15.69 4.81 4.42
N ILE A 151 -15.80 3.49 4.45
CA ILE A 151 -15.24 2.67 5.54
C ILE A 151 -13.72 2.85 5.58
N ALA A 152 -13.03 2.72 4.44
CA ALA A 152 -11.59 2.86 4.35
C ALA A 152 -11.06 4.23 4.79
N LEU A 153 -11.80 5.31 4.47
CA LEU A 153 -11.51 6.66 4.97
C LEU A 153 -11.63 6.73 6.50
N SER A 154 -12.74 6.22 7.04
CA SER A 154 -12.96 6.18 8.49
C SER A 154 -11.88 5.36 9.22
N ASP A 155 -11.50 4.22 8.66
CA ASP A 155 -10.45 3.36 9.21
C ASP A 155 -9.09 4.07 9.19
N LEU A 156 -8.76 4.77 8.09
CA LEU A 156 -7.54 5.56 7.99
C LEU A 156 -7.50 6.69 9.03
N ASP A 157 -8.61 7.39 9.25
CA ASP A 157 -8.69 8.45 10.27
C ASP A 157 -8.44 7.89 11.68
N LEU A 158 -9.08 6.77 12.01
CA LEU A 158 -8.89 6.08 13.30
C LEU A 158 -7.45 5.58 13.47
N GLU A 159 -6.86 5.03 12.41
CA GLU A 159 -5.47 4.58 12.37
C GLU A 159 -4.50 5.74 12.66
N ILE A 160 -4.68 6.89 12.00
CA ILE A 160 -3.86 8.08 12.23
C ILE A 160 -4.01 8.59 13.67
N ILE A 161 -5.23 8.63 14.21
CA ILE A 161 -5.48 9.02 15.61
C ILE A 161 -4.73 8.09 16.57
N ALA A 162 -4.79 6.77 16.33
CA ALA A 162 -4.12 5.78 17.16
C ALA A 162 -2.59 5.94 17.10
N LEU A 163 -2.02 6.16 15.92
CA LEU A 163 -0.59 6.36 15.73
C LEU A 163 -0.10 7.64 16.40
N ARG A 164 -0.82 8.76 16.25
CA ARG A 164 -0.52 10.02 16.98
C ARG A 164 -0.51 9.81 18.48
N LYS A 165 -1.52 9.12 19.03
CA LYS A 165 -1.58 8.80 20.46
C LYS A 165 -0.39 7.94 20.90
N ARG A 166 0.05 6.98 20.08
CA ARG A 166 1.22 6.14 20.36
C ARG A 166 2.52 6.97 20.34
N ARG A 167 2.73 7.78 19.30
CA ARG A 167 3.85 8.71 19.18
C ARG A 167 3.96 9.60 20.41
N ASP A 168 2.88 10.26 20.79
CA ASP A 168 2.88 11.24 21.88
C ASP A 168 3.20 10.58 23.23
N LYS A 169 2.78 9.32 23.43
CA LYS A 169 3.19 8.51 24.59
C LYS A 169 4.70 8.19 24.57
N LYS A 170 5.23 7.78 23.42
CA LYS A 170 6.66 7.47 23.25
C LYS A 170 7.52 8.71 23.55
N ILE A 171 7.18 9.86 22.97
CA ILE A 171 7.89 11.13 23.20
C ILE A 171 7.87 11.52 24.68
N LYS A 172 6.75 11.32 25.39
CA LYS A 172 6.66 11.60 26.83
C LYS A 172 7.52 10.66 27.67
N ALA A 173 7.67 9.40 27.28
CA ALA A 173 8.49 8.43 28.00
C ALA A 173 10.00 8.63 27.79
N SER A 174 10.40 9.32 26.72
CA SER A 174 11.80 9.63 26.40
C SER A 174 12.29 10.97 26.97
N ARG A 175 11.43 11.71 27.70
CA ARG A 175 11.75 12.96 28.41
C ARG A 175 11.88 12.68 29.89
#